data_AF-A0A9P7E8W0-F1
#
_entry.id   AF-A0A9P7E8W0-F1
#
_cell.length_a   1.000
_cell.length_b   1.000
_cell.length_c   1.000
_cell.angle_alpha   90.00
_cell.angle_beta   90.00
_cell.angle_gamma   90.00
#
_symmetry.space_group_name_H-M   'P 1'
#
loop_
_entity.id
_entity.type
_entity.pdbx_description
1 polymer ?
#
loop_
_entity_poly.entity_id
_entity_poly.type
_entity_poly.pdbx_seq_one_letter_code
_entity_poly.pdbx_strand_id
1 'polypeptide(L)'
;MLPKVIEIDDNSFPAAFDLLRQDYHTCRRRWTYASWELSRTPKTNILEEITVQGHHHLAEFSRCPRSSAAPYQNRHMSEASYIPMYTQPSPPSPGRKRALLIGINYKGQRYELRGCNNDIHNLLPCLINQWGYDPTDIVQLIDDGCGPLPTKHNILLEMRRLAYYARPGNSMFFYFSGHGGQVRDLDGDEVDGYDEFICPVDYQQSGVINDDEIHEIMVKPLAAGSRLTALFDSCHSGTVLDLPYLYDSRQCKFVDGVTPNARVRKHSQAQVFCFSGCGDSEESESVVMPGQPIGGLMTFAFIHVFSCTQALAFQTVFEQIRAFVRVTLPDARQEPQFSCSDPLDTTLPFYI
;
A
#
# COMPACT_ATOMS: atom_id res chain seq x y z
N MET A 1 13.00 -16.40 -18.22
CA MET A 1 14.13 -16.04 -17.32
C MET A 1 13.73 -16.43 -15.91
N LEU A 2 14.67 -16.67 -15.01
CA LEU A 2 14.34 -16.80 -13.58
C LEU A 2 14.09 -15.39 -13.03
N PRO A 3 13.13 -15.20 -12.10
CA PRO A 3 12.89 -13.87 -11.51
C PRO A 3 14.17 -13.38 -10.84
N LYS A 4 14.52 -12.12 -11.12
CA LYS A 4 15.77 -11.50 -10.65
C LYS A 4 15.60 -11.12 -9.18
N VAL A 5 16.35 -11.76 -8.28
CA VAL A 5 16.40 -11.38 -6.87
C VAL A 5 17.56 -10.43 -6.65
N ILE A 6 17.32 -9.30 -5.98
CA ILE A 6 18.32 -8.25 -5.78
C ILE A 6 18.65 -8.16 -4.28
N GLU A 7 19.92 -8.38 -3.94
CA GLU A 7 20.43 -8.19 -2.59
C GLU A 7 20.83 -6.73 -2.38
N ILE A 8 20.28 -6.08 -1.36
CA ILE A 8 20.60 -4.71 -0.98
C ILE A 8 21.52 -4.76 0.24
N ASP A 9 22.72 -4.17 0.14
CA ASP A 9 23.67 -4.13 1.25
C ASP A 9 23.43 -2.91 2.19
N ASP A 10 23.95 -2.98 3.42
CA ASP A 10 23.84 -1.91 4.43
C ASP A 10 24.53 -0.58 4.03
N ASN A 11 25.45 -0.62 3.05
CA ASN A 11 26.22 0.52 2.56
C ASN A 11 25.55 1.21 1.35
N SER A 12 24.58 0.55 0.73
CA SER A 12 23.82 1.00 -0.44
C SER A 12 22.66 1.94 -0.04
N PHE A 13 22.34 2.02 1.26
CA PHE A 13 21.46 3.05 1.79
C PHE A 13 22.15 4.43 1.66
N PRO A 14 21.62 5.37 0.87
CA PRO A 14 22.24 6.68 0.71
C PRO A 14 22.32 7.44 2.04
N ALA A 15 23.40 8.20 2.23
CA ALA A 15 23.62 9.07 3.38
C ALA A 15 22.50 10.13 3.61
N ALA A 16 21.62 10.36 2.61
CA ALA A 16 20.43 11.18 2.73
C ALA A 16 19.42 10.68 3.80
N PHE A 17 19.67 9.50 4.36
CA PHE A 17 18.81 8.81 5.30
C PHE A 17 19.49 8.48 6.63
N ASP A 18 20.48 9.27 7.08
CA ASP A 18 21.04 9.12 8.43
C ASP A 18 19.99 9.31 9.56
N LEU A 19 18.88 10.02 9.29
CA LEU A 19 17.69 10.04 10.15
C LEU A 19 16.87 8.72 10.07
N LEU A 20 16.76 8.08 8.90
CA LEU A 20 16.10 6.76 8.77
C LEU A 20 16.97 5.60 9.28
N ARG A 21 18.30 5.73 9.32
CA ARG A 21 19.19 4.72 9.91
C ARG A 21 18.94 4.59 11.41
N GLN A 22 18.75 5.72 12.10
CA GLN A 22 18.41 5.72 13.52
C GLN A 22 17.03 5.09 13.77
N ASP A 23 16.02 5.40 12.97
CA ASP A 23 14.70 4.77 13.09
C ASP A 23 14.71 3.30 12.66
N TYR A 24 15.45 2.90 11.62
CA TYR A 24 15.62 1.50 11.21
C TYR A 24 16.31 0.67 12.29
N HIS A 25 17.36 1.18 12.94
CA HIS A 25 18.02 0.48 14.06
C HIS A 25 17.16 0.46 15.34
N THR A 26 16.36 1.50 15.60
CA THR A 26 15.44 1.55 16.74
C THR A 26 14.23 0.63 16.51
N CYS A 27 13.74 0.55 15.27
CA CYS A 27 12.74 -0.41 14.81
C CYS A 27 13.30 -1.83 14.91
N ARG A 28 14.52 -2.11 14.41
CA ARG A 28 15.18 -3.43 14.52
C ARG A 28 15.31 -3.95 15.96
N ARG A 29 15.47 -3.07 16.97
CA ARG A 29 15.44 -3.44 18.40
C ARG A 29 14.05 -3.86 18.89
N ARG A 30 12.98 -3.46 18.20
CA ARG A 30 11.58 -3.84 18.43
C ARG A 30 11.17 -5.13 17.68
N TRP A 31 11.94 -5.51 16.65
CA TRP A 31 11.67 -6.63 15.74
C TRP A 31 12.71 -7.77 15.85
N THR A 32 13.21 -8.06 17.05
CA THR A 32 13.89 -9.36 17.25
C THR A 32 12.83 -10.45 17.13
N TYR A 33 13.01 -11.37 16.19
CA TYR A 33 12.24 -12.61 16.06
C TYR A 33 11.89 -13.15 17.45
N ALA A 34 10.60 -13.17 17.79
CA ALA A 34 10.13 -13.99 18.89
C ALA A 34 10.33 -15.44 18.45
N SER A 35 11.49 -16.00 18.77
CA SER A 35 11.69 -17.44 18.78
C SER A 35 10.62 -18.02 19.69
N TRP A 36 9.79 -18.91 19.13
CA TRP A 36 8.94 -19.79 19.92
C TRP A 36 9.85 -20.79 20.65
N GLU A 37 10.44 -20.38 21.76
CA GLU A 37 11.16 -21.27 22.67
C GLU A 37 10.47 -21.32 24.03
N LEU A 38 10.14 -22.54 24.42
CA LEU A 38 9.52 -22.93 25.68
C LEU A 38 10.29 -22.38 26.90
N SER A 39 9.53 -21.71 27.79
CA SER A 39 9.71 -21.58 29.25
C SER A 39 11.12 -21.77 29.84
N ARG A 40 11.65 -20.72 30.48
CA ARG A 40 12.12 -20.68 31.89
C ARG A 40 12.74 -19.31 32.20
N THR A 41 12.19 -18.61 33.18
CA THR A 41 12.84 -17.50 33.91
C THR A 41 13.72 -18.08 35.04
N PRO A 42 14.43 -17.29 35.89
CA PRO A 42 14.76 -15.85 35.85
C PRO A 42 16.25 -15.54 36.16
N LYS A 43 16.69 -14.27 36.05
CA LYS A 43 17.11 -13.41 37.19
C LYS A 43 18.10 -12.27 36.80
N THR A 44 17.74 -11.06 37.27
CA THR A 44 18.57 -10.00 37.91
C THR A 44 19.69 -9.33 37.08
N ASN A 45 20.07 -8.04 37.19
CA ASN A 45 19.72 -6.85 37.98
C ASN A 45 20.61 -5.68 37.47
N ILE A 46 20.34 -4.44 37.93
CA ILE A 46 21.27 -3.27 38.09
C ILE A 46 21.46 -2.40 36.81
N LEU A 47 20.89 -1.19 36.77
CA LEU A 47 21.43 0.16 37.15
C LEU A 47 22.63 0.57 36.25
N GLU A 48 22.74 1.76 35.66
CA GLU A 48 22.59 3.10 36.24
C GLU A 48 22.60 4.20 35.14
N GLU A 49 22.24 5.42 35.55
CA GLU A 49 22.22 6.69 34.79
C GLU A 49 23.61 7.11 34.24
N ILE A 50 23.63 8.03 33.26
CA ILE A 50 24.38 9.30 33.33
C ILE A 50 23.98 10.24 32.16
N THR A 51 23.43 11.35 32.60
CA THR A 51 23.42 12.78 32.21
C THR A 51 24.06 13.31 30.91
N VAL A 52 23.30 14.28 30.38
CA VAL A 52 23.47 15.27 29.30
C VAL A 52 24.65 16.25 29.47
N GLN A 53 25.30 16.64 28.35
CA GLN A 53 25.59 18.03 27.94
C GLN A 53 26.42 18.10 26.64
N GLY A 54 26.05 19.00 25.72
CA GLY A 54 26.89 19.33 24.55
C GLY A 54 26.15 20.08 23.42
N HIS A 55 26.21 21.39 23.43
CA HIS A 55 25.46 22.34 22.61
C HIS A 55 25.98 22.58 21.16
N HIS A 56 25.05 23.08 20.32
CA HIS A 56 25.14 23.99 19.16
C HIS A 56 25.78 23.53 17.83
N HIS A 57 24.95 23.43 16.77
CA HIS A 57 24.86 24.44 15.70
C HIS A 57 23.70 24.11 14.74
N LEU A 58 22.74 25.03 14.60
CA LEU A 58 21.66 24.95 13.62
C LEU A 58 22.13 25.61 12.32
N ALA A 59 21.96 24.92 11.18
CA ALA A 59 22.07 25.50 9.85
C ALA A 59 20.66 25.57 9.23
N GLU A 60 20.26 26.78 8.88
CA GLU A 60 18.96 27.14 8.32
C GLU A 60 18.78 26.57 6.90
N PHE A 61 17.71 25.82 6.67
CA PHE A 61 17.26 25.48 5.32
C PHE A 61 16.50 26.65 4.69
N SER A 62 17.02 27.10 3.55
CA SER A 62 16.57 28.23 2.76
C SER A 62 15.18 28.00 2.15
N ARG A 63 14.30 29.00 2.29
CA ARG A 63 12.95 29.06 1.71
C ARG A 63 13.00 29.43 0.22
N CYS A 64 12.12 28.84 -0.58
CA CYS A 64 11.83 29.30 -1.94
C CYS A 64 11.20 30.71 -1.95
N PRO A 65 11.42 31.53 -3.01
CA PRO A 65 11.18 32.97 -2.95
C PRO A 65 9.72 33.35 -3.17
N ARG A 66 9.23 34.30 -2.36
CA ARG A 66 8.03 35.09 -2.66
C ARG A 66 8.42 36.26 -3.57
N SER A 67 7.79 36.37 -4.73
CA SER A 67 7.80 37.61 -5.51
C SER A 67 6.58 38.46 -5.13
N SER A 68 6.83 39.72 -4.79
CA SER A 68 5.82 40.76 -4.60
C SER A 68 6.07 41.88 -5.61
N ALA A 69 5.03 42.28 -6.32
CA ALA A 69 4.95 43.57 -6.99
C ALA A 69 3.49 44.05 -6.92
N ALA A 70 3.32 45.35 -6.69
CA ALA A 70 2.14 46.01 -6.15
C ALA A 70 1.15 46.51 -7.25
N PRO A 71 0.13 47.36 -6.92
CA PRO A 71 -1.26 47.13 -7.30
C PRO A 71 -1.70 47.83 -8.59
N TYR A 72 -2.67 47.26 -9.30
CA TYR A 72 -3.42 47.96 -10.34
C TYR A 72 -4.93 47.76 -10.09
N GLN A 73 -5.63 48.88 -9.90
CA GLN A 73 -7.09 48.90 -9.86
C GLN A 73 -7.65 48.63 -11.26
N ASN A 74 -8.55 47.65 -11.39
CA ASN A 74 -9.69 47.80 -12.28
C ASN A 74 -10.86 46.93 -11.85
N ARG A 75 -12.04 47.56 -11.83
CA ARG A 75 -13.36 46.94 -11.63
C ARG A 75 -13.65 45.98 -12.78
N HIS A 76 -14.12 44.78 -12.50
CA HIS A 76 -15.21 44.14 -13.24
C HIS A 76 -15.85 43.04 -12.37
N MET A 77 -17.18 43.06 -12.30
CA MET A 77 -18.04 42.09 -11.60
C MET A 77 -18.15 40.77 -12.39
N SER A 78 -18.60 39.71 -11.68
CA SER A 78 -19.03 38.36 -12.13
C SER A 78 -17.89 37.44 -12.59
N GLU A 79 -17.78 36.18 -12.17
CA GLU A 79 -18.79 35.18 -11.81
C GLU A 79 -18.09 34.15 -10.89
N ALA A 80 -18.57 33.98 -9.66
CA ALA A 80 -17.97 33.03 -8.73
C ALA A 80 -18.37 31.61 -9.15
N SER A 81 -17.45 30.88 -9.80
CA SER A 81 -17.56 29.45 -10.03
C SER A 81 -17.60 28.73 -8.67
N TYR A 82 -18.80 28.32 -8.28
CA TYR A 82 -19.09 27.52 -7.11
C TYR A 82 -18.42 26.15 -7.27
N ILE A 83 -17.24 25.96 -6.65
CA ILE A 83 -16.68 24.63 -6.43
C ILE A 83 -17.37 24.10 -5.17
N PRO A 84 -18.16 23.01 -5.23
CA PRO A 84 -18.69 22.42 -4.01
C PRO A 84 -17.49 21.87 -3.22
N MET A 85 -17.17 22.50 -2.09
CA MET A 85 -16.30 21.89 -1.09
C MET A 85 -17.01 20.64 -0.59
N TYR A 86 -16.59 19.47 -1.06
CA TYR A 86 -16.96 18.19 -0.46
C TYR A 86 -16.36 18.14 0.94
N THR A 87 -17.15 18.50 1.96
CA THR A 87 -16.82 18.20 3.35
C THR A 87 -16.81 16.68 3.51
N GLN A 88 -15.61 16.08 3.48
CA GLN A 88 -15.44 14.69 3.88
C GLN A 88 -15.96 14.55 5.31
N PRO A 89 -16.84 13.59 5.60
CA PRO A 89 -17.35 13.39 6.94
C PRO A 89 -16.18 13.17 7.91
N SER A 90 -16.27 13.80 9.09
CA SER A 90 -15.36 13.56 10.21
C SER A 90 -15.11 12.06 10.40
N PRO A 91 -13.88 11.63 10.77
CA PRO A 91 -13.57 10.20 10.89
C PRO A 91 -14.65 9.53 11.74
N PRO A 92 -15.33 8.50 11.21
CA PRO A 92 -16.34 7.79 11.98
C PRO A 92 -15.71 7.23 13.26
N SER A 93 -16.48 7.15 14.34
CA SER A 93 -16.06 6.44 15.55
C SER A 93 -15.46 5.08 15.14
N PRO A 94 -14.26 4.72 15.62
CA PRO A 94 -13.52 3.59 15.07
C PRO A 94 -14.37 2.31 15.17
N GLY A 95 -14.81 1.83 14.01
CA GLY A 95 -15.49 0.54 13.90
C GLY A 95 -14.49 -0.60 13.98
N ARG A 96 -14.96 -1.81 13.70
CA ARG A 96 -14.09 -2.97 13.73
C ARG A 96 -13.20 -3.02 12.49
N LYS A 97 -12.05 -3.68 12.62
CA LYS A 97 -11.07 -3.85 11.55
C LYS A 97 -11.01 -5.30 11.09
N ARG A 98 -10.92 -5.53 9.78
CA ARG A 98 -10.78 -6.88 9.20
C ARG A 98 -9.78 -6.89 8.06
N ALA A 99 -8.94 -7.92 7.96
CA ALA A 99 -7.96 -8.05 6.90
C ALA A 99 -8.07 -9.37 6.13
N LEU A 100 -7.79 -9.32 4.84
CA LEU A 100 -7.55 -10.48 3.97
C LEU A 100 -6.16 -10.33 3.36
N LEU A 101 -5.28 -11.30 3.65
CA LEU A 101 -3.90 -11.34 3.18
C LEU A 101 -3.70 -12.56 2.29
N ILE A 102 -3.24 -12.34 1.06
CA ILE A 102 -3.04 -13.39 0.06
C ILE A 102 -1.58 -13.34 -0.40
N GLY A 103 -0.84 -14.43 -0.20
CA GLY A 103 0.55 -14.56 -0.64
C GLY A 103 0.73 -15.87 -1.41
N ILE A 104 1.23 -15.79 -2.64
CA ILE A 104 1.33 -16.96 -3.52
C ILE A 104 2.72 -17.06 -4.12
N ASN A 105 3.46 -18.12 -3.78
CA ASN A 105 4.77 -18.40 -4.36
C ASN A 105 4.70 -19.31 -5.61
N TYR A 106 3.57 -19.97 -5.88
CA TYR A 106 3.38 -20.91 -6.99
C TYR A 106 4.39 -22.05 -6.96
N LYS A 107 4.66 -22.59 -5.76
CA LYS A 107 5.69 -23.62 -5.54
C LYS A 107 5.54 -24.80 -6.50
N GLY A 108 6.61 -25.15 -7.21
CA GLY A 108 6.65 -26.26 -8.16
C GLY A 108 6.00 -25.96 -9.52
N GLN A 109 5.49 -24.75 -9.75
CA GLN A 109 4.97 -24.32 -11.04
C GLN A 109 6.04 -23.56 -11.86
N ARG A 110 5.74 -23.32 -13.13
CA ARG A 110 6.57 -22.42 -13.96
C ARG A 110 6.40 -20.99 -13.44
N TYR A 111 7.51 -20.25 -13.31
CA TYR A 111 7.57 -18.89 -12.75
C TYR A 111 7.32 -18.82 -11.23
N GLU A 112 7.79 -19.81 -10.47
CA GLU A 112 7.78 -19.77 -9.00
C GLU A 112 8.40 -18.48 -8.43
N LEU A 113 7.70 -17.86 -7.48
CA LEU A 113 8.14 -16.72 -6.69
C LEU A 113 8.64 -17.19 -5.31
N ARG A 114 9.38 -16.33 -4.61
CA ARG A 114 10.00 -16.67 -3.32
C ARG A 114 9.69 -15.69 -2.19
N GLY A 115 9.21 -14.50 -2.52
CA GLY A 115 8.99 -13.40 -1.57
C GLY A 115 7.58 -13.30 -1.01
N CYS A 116 6.56 -13.77 -1.75
CA CYS A 116 5.16 -13.43 -1.47
C CYS A 116 4.69 -13.94 -0.10
N ASN A 117 5.10 -15.15 0.30
CA ASN A 117 4.73 -15.68 1.61
C ASN A 117 5.47 -14.93 2.74
N ASN A 118 6.72 -14.50 2.51
CA ASN A 118 7.47 -13.70 3.48
C ASN A 118 6.86 -12.32 3.66
N ASP A 119 6.31 -11.74 2.60
CA ASP A 119 5.61 -10.46 2.68
C ASP A 119 4.43 -10.51 3.66
N ILE A 120 3.65 -11.59 3.65
CA ILE A 120 2.57 -11.83 4.62
C ILE A 120 3.14 -11.86 6.05
N HIS A 121 4.24 -12.59 6.25
CA HIS A 121 4.90 -12.68 7.55
C HIS A 121 5.48 -11.34 8.04
N ASN A 122 5.89 -10.45 7.12
CA ASN A 122 6.37 -9.11 7.44
C ASN A 122 5.21 -8.16 7.78
N LEU A 123 4.09 -8.26 7.07
CA LEU A 123 2.94 -7.37 7.23
C LEU A 123 2.07 -7.71 8.45
N LEU A 124 1.94 -9.00 8.77
CA LEU A 124 1.04 -9.49 9.82
C LEU A 124 1.30 -8.83 11.20
N PRO A 125 2.56 -8.71 11.68
CA PRO A 125 2.80 -8.07 12.97
C PRO A 125 2.57 -6.55 12.94
N CYS A 126 2.69 -5.87 11.78
CA CYS A 126 2.29 -4.47 11.64
C CYS A 126 0.79 -4.30 11.85
N LEU A 127 -0.01 -5.12 11.14
CA LEU A 127 -1.48 -5.11 11.26
C LEU A 127 -1.93 -5.29 12.71
N ILE A 128 -1.36 -6.28 13.41
CA ILE A 128 -1.75 -6.62 14.78
C ILE A 128 -1.21 -5.59 15.77
N ASN A 129 0.11 -5.40 15.82
CA ASN A 129 0.76 -4.70 16.92
C ASN A 129 0.77 -3.18 16.77
N GLN A 130 0.65 -2.67 15.53
CA GLN A 130 0.73 -1.23 15.25
C GLN A 130 -0.61 -0.67 14.78
N TRP A 131 -1.33 -1.41 13.93
CA TRP A 131 -2.56 -0.89 13.32
C TRP A 131 -3.85 -1.44 13.97
N GLY A 132 -3.72 -2.27 15.01
CA GLY A 132 -4.82 -2.65 15.89
C GLY A 132 -5.85 -3.60 15.26
N TYR A 133 -5.42 -4.45 14.33
CA TYR A 133 -6.26 -5.53 13.82
C TYR A 133 -6.29 -6.69 14.82
N ASP A 134 -7.48 -7.18 15.16
CA ASP A 134 -7.62 -8.39 15.97
C ASP A 134 -7.14 -9.60 15.14
N PRO A 135 -6.23 -10.45 15.66
CA PRO A 135 -5.75 -11.63 14.92
C PRO A 135 -6.86 -12.56 14.42
N THR A 136 -8.02 -12.60 15.10
CA THR A 136 -9.18 -13.41 14.71
C THR A 136 -9.97 -12.81 13.54
N ASP A 137 -9.80 -11.52 13.27
CA ASP A 137 -10.36 -10.80 12.12
C ASP A 137 -9.35 -10.71 10.94
N ILE A 138 -8.24 -11.46 10.97
CA ILE A 138 -7.29 -11.55 9.86
C ILE A 138 -7.39 -12.93 9.21
N VAL A 139 -7.73 -12.94 7.92
CA VAL A 139 -7.73 -14.15 7.09
C VAL A 139 -6.46 -14.18 6.24
N GLN A 140 -5.79 -15.33 6.20
CA GLN A 140 -4.59 -15.56 5.39
C GLN A 140 -4.84 -16.70 4.40
N LEU A 141 -4.54 -16.48 3.13
CA LEU A 141 -4.50 -17.51 2.09
C LEU A 141 -3.08 -17.59 1.54
N ILE A 142 -2.36 -18.66 1.91
CA ILE A 142 -0.93 -18.83 1.61
C ILE A 142 -0.70 -20.23 1.04
N ASP A 143 0.14 -20.37 0.03
CA ASP A 143 0.49 -21.65 -0.61
C ASP A 143 1.70 -22.35 0.07
N ASP A 144 1.80 -22.24 1.39
CA ASP A 144 2.88 -22.82 2.19
C ASP A 144 2.56 -24.25 2.69
N GLY A 145 1.31 -24.69 2.55
CA GLY A 145 0.81 -25.99 2.99
C GLY A 145 0.23 -26.01 4.41
N CYS A 146 0.16 -24.86 5.11
CA CYS A 146 -0.31 -24.79 6.49
C CYS A 146 -1.81 -24.47 6.61
N GLY A 147 -2.43 -23.89 5.58
CA GLY A 147 -3.81 -23.40 5.63
C GLY A 147 -4.58 -23.58 4.31
N PRO A 148 -5.73 -22.90 4.17
CA PRO A 148 -6.50 -22.91 2.93
C PRO A 148 -5.65 -22.33 1.79
N LEU A 149 -5.56 -23.08 0.68
CA LEU A 149 -4.82 -22.64 -0.49
C LEU A 149 -5.47 -21.40 -1.13
N PRO A 150 -4.68 -20.48 -1.69
CA PRO A 150 -5.17 -19.31 -2.42
C PRO A 150 -5.66 -19.69 -3.83
N THR A 151 -6.66 -20.57 -3.89
CA THR A 151 -7.34 -20.93 -5.14
C THR A 151 -8.31 -19.84 -5.57
N LYS A 152 -8.71 -19.82 -6.86
CA LYS A 152 -9.68 -18.84 -7.37
C LYS A 152 -10.94 -18.83 -6.51
N HIS A 153 -11.46 -20.02 -6.19
CA HIS A 153 -12.63 -20.17 -5.35
C HIS A 153 -12.47 -19.56 -3.95
N ASN A 154 -11.36 -19.88 -3.26
CA ASN A 154 -11.12 -19.42 -1.90
C ASN A 154 -10.87 -17.90 -1.86
N ILE A 155 -10.13 -17.36 -2.82
CA ILE A 155 -9.89 -15.91 -2.94
C ILE A 155 -11.22 -15.17 -3.11
N LEU A 156 -12.05 -15.57 -4.08
CA LEU A 156 -13.34 -14.92 -4.34
C LEU A 156 -14.30 -15.05 -3.14
N LEU A 157 -14.28 -16.18 -2.44
CA LEU A 157 -15.07 -16.37 -1.22
C LEU A 157 -14.65 -15.40 -0.12
N GLU A 158 -13.35 -15.27 0.15
CA GLU A 158 -12.86 -14.40 1.21
C GLU A 158 -12.98 -12.92 0.84
N MET A 159 -12.85 -12.55 -0.43
CA MET A 159 -13.17 -11.21 -0.93
C MET A 159 -14.64 -10.85 -0.62
N ARG A 160 -15.58 -11.74 -0.95
CA ARG A 160 -17.02 -11.53 -0.63
C ARG A 160 -17.24 -11.39 0.88
N ARG A 161 -16.53 -12.17 1.70
CA ARG A 161 -16.62 -12.10 3.17
C ARG A 161 -16.03 -10.80 3.73
N LEU A 162 -14.97 -10.28 3.12
CA LEU A 162 -14.39 -9.00 3.49
C LEU A 162 -15.36 -7.86 3.14
N ALA A 163 -15.91 -7.85 1.93
CA ALA A 163 -16.90 -6.86 1.50
C ALA A 163 -18.18 -6.89 2.34
N TYR A 164 -18.65 -8.08 2.75
CA TYR A 164 -19.80 -8.22 3.66
C TYR A 164 -19.57 -7.56 5.03
N TYR A 165 -18.31 -7.41 5.44
CA TYR A 165 -17.93 -6.72 6.67
C TYR A 165 -18.05 -5.20 6.59
N ALA A 166 -18.19 -4.64 5.38
CA ALA A 166 -18.26 -3.21 5.13
C ALA A 166 -19.51 -2.61 5.78
N ARG A 167 -19.31 -1.94 6.91
CA ARG A 167 -20.32 -1.16 7.64
C ARG A 167 -19.75 0.22 7.91
N PRO A 168 -20.61 1.25 8.07
CA PRO A 168 -20.14 2.57 8.46
C PRO A 168 -19.21 2.50 9.68
N GLY A 169 -18.01 3.08 9.55
CA GLY A 169 -16.96 3.08 10.57
C GLY A 169 -16.00 1.89 10.54
N ASN A 170 -16.31 0.78 9.87
CA ASN A 170 -15.38 -0.34 9.73
C ASN A 170 -14.24 -0.01 8.76
N SER A 171 -13.05 -0.55 9.04
CA SER A 171 -11.88 -0.49 8.16
C SER A 171 -11.53 -1.90 7.68
N MET A 172 -11.38 -2.07 6.38
CA MET A 172 -10.93 -3.31 5.77
C MET A 172 -9.54 -3.13 5.17
N PHE A 173 -8.70 -4.15 5.31
CA PHE A 173 -7.41 -4.23 4.64
C PHE A 173 -7.40 -5.41 3.66
N PHE A 174 -7.03 -5.16 2.42
CA PHE A 174 -6.81 -6.19 1.42
C PHE A 174 -5.36 -6.17 0.98
N TYR A 175 -4.71 -7.34 0.99
CA TYR A 175 -3.33 -7.48 0.56
C TYR A 175 -3.18 -8.64 -0.40
N PHE A 176 -2.49 -8.39 -1.51
CA PHE A 176 -2.13 -9.41 -2.48
C PHE A 176 -0.66 -9.29 -2.85
N SER A 177 0.09 -10.38 -2.76
CA SER A 177 1.43 -10.54 -3.32
C SER A 177 1.49 -11.84 -4.11
N GLY A 178 1.85 -11.73 -5.39
CA GLY A 178 1.81 -12.83 -6.35
C GLY A 178 1.91 -12.33 -7.78
N HIS A 179 1.59 -13.19 -8.74
CA HIS A 179 1.55 -12.83 -10.15
C HIS A 179 0.31 -12.00 -10.48
N GLY A 180 0.54 -10.94 -11.25
CA GLY A 180 -0.48 -10.16 -11.93
C GLY A 180 -0.06 -9.88 -13.37
N GLY A 181 -0.98 -9.40 -14.18
CA GLY A 181 -0.72 -9.05 -15.57
C GLY A 181 -1.86 -8.28 -16.19
N GLN A 182 -1.72 -7.98 -17.49
CA GLN A 182 -2.70 -7.25 -18.27
C GLN A 182 -3.19 -8.07 -19.47
N VAL A 183 -4.48 -7.97 -19.77
CA VAL A 183 -5.09 -8.41 -21.03
C VAL A 183 -5.69 -7.21 -21.73
N ARG A 184 -5.93 -7.30 -23.04
CA ARG A 184 -6.54 -6.20 -23.77
C ARG A 184 -7.98 -6.03 -23.33
N ASP A 185 -8.33 -4.79 -22.96
CA ASP A 185 -9.69 -4.40 -22.58
C ASP A 185 -10.66 -4.64 -23.74
N LEU A 186 -11.80 -5.26 -23.42
CA LEU A 186 -12.88 -5.58 -24.36
C LEU A 186 -14.12 -4.71 -24.18
N ASP A 187 -14.29 -4.04 -23.05
CA ASP A 187 -15.47 -3.28 -22.68
C ASP A 187 -15.27 -1.74 -22.79
N GLY A 188 -14.00 -1.30 -22.85
CA GLY A 188 -13.56 0.05 -23.16
C GLY A 188 -13.62 1.01 -21.97
N ASP A 189 -13.48 0.50 -20.74
CA ASP A 189 -13.55 1.32 -19.54
C ASP A 189 -12.21 1.80 -18.98
N GLU A 190 -11.12 1.16 -19.37
CA GLU A 190 -9.76 1.57 -19.02
C GLU A 190 -9.19 2.60 -20.00
N VAL A 191 -8.47 3.59 -19.46
CA VAL A 191 -7.92 4.70 -20.25
C VAL A 191 -6.71 4.25 -21.08
N ASP A 192 -5.96 3.26 -20.59
CA ASP A 192 -4.81 2.68 -21.29
C ASP A 192 -5.20 1.53 -22.23
N GLY A 193 -6.42 1.01 -22.12
CA GLY A 193 -7.00 -0.04 -22.95
C GLY A 193 -6.58 -1.46 -22.57
N TYR A 194 -6.20 -1.70 -21.32
CA TYR A 194 -5.87 -3.03 -20.79
C TYR A 194 -6.54 -3.29 -19.44
N ASP A 195 -7.15 -4.48 -19.29
CA ASP A 195 -7.66 -4.96 -18.00
C ASP A 195 -6.54 -5.64 -17.23
N GLU A 196 -6.47 -5.42 -15.92
CA GLU A 196 -5.58 -6.15 -15.03
C GLU A 196 -6.19 -7.48 -14.55
N PHE A 197 -5.31 -8.39 -14.16
CA PHE A 197 -5.71 -9.60 -13.46
C PHE A 197 -4.69 -10.03 -12.41
N ILE A 198 -5.17 -10.79 -11.43
CA ILE A 198 -4.34 -11.55 -10.49
C ILE A 198 -4.43 -13.05 -10.79
N CYS A 199 -3.36 -13.77 -10.50
CA CYS A 199 -3.27 -15.21 -10.73
C CYS A 199 -3.45 -16.00 -9.42
N PRO A 200 -4.56 -16.72 -9.22
CA PRO A 200 -4.68 -17.70 -8.14
C PRO A 200 -3.68 -18.85 -8.28
N VAL A 201 -3.44 -19.63 -7.22
CA VAL A 201 -2.49 -20.77 -7.30
C VAL A 201 -2.92 -21.83 -8.32
N ASP A 202 -4.22 -21.94 -8.60
CA ASP A 202 -4.83 -22.86 -9.57
C ASP A 202 -5.21 -22.17 -10.90
N TYR A 203 -4.58 -21.04 -11.25
CA TYR A 203 -4.92 -20.25 -12.45
C TYR A 203 -4.89 -21.07 -13.74
N GLN A 204 -4.06 -22.11 -13.82
CA GLN A 204 -3.96 -22.99 -14.99
C GLN A 204 -5.24 -23.79 -15.23
N GLN A 205 -6.00 -24.10 -14.17
CA GLN A 205 -7.25 -24.84 -14.26
C GLN A 205 -8.48 -23.93 -14.14
N SER A 206 -8.43 -22.97 -13.22
CA SER A 206 -9.56 -22.11 -12.85
C SER A 206 -9.56 -20.75 -13.54
N GLY A 207 -8.50 -20.43 -14.29
CA GLY A 207 -8.29 -19.11 -14.90
C GLY A 207 -7.83 -18.05 -13.89
N VAL A 208 -7.59 -16.85 -14.40
CA VAL A 208 -7.21 -15.66 -13.63
C VAL A 208 -8.45 -14.97 -13.03
N ILE A 209 -8.26 -14.00 -12.14
CA ILE A 209 -9.31 -13.11 -11.64
C ILE A 209 -9.04 -11.71 -12.19
N ASN A 210 -9.95 -11.21 -13.03
CA ASN A 210 -9.83 -9.87 -13.62
C ASN A 210 -10.27 -8.79 -12.62
N ASP A 211 -9.71 -7.60 -12.77
CA ASP A 211 -10.06 -6.35 -12.07
C ASP A 211 -11.57 -6.08 -11.99
N ASP A 212 -12.35 -6.24 -13.06
CA ASP A 212 -13.80 -6.12 -13.09
C ASP A 212 -14.48 -7.03 -12.05
N GLU A 213 -14.01 -8.29 -11.96
CA GLU A 213 -14.52 -9.26 -10.99
C GLU A 213 -14.15 -8.84 -9.56
N ILE A 214 -12.94 -8.30 -9.38
CA ILE A 214 -12.49 -7.76 -8.09
C ILE A 214 -13.34 -6.53 -7.73
N HIS A 215 -13.55 -5.59 -8.64
CA HIS A 215 -14.31 -4.37 -8.44
C HIS A 215 -15.76 -4.66 -8.03
N GLU A 216 -16.44 -5.54 -8.77
CA GLU A 216 -17.82 -5.95 -8.47
C GLU A 216 -17.97 -6.63 -7.10
N ILE A 217 -16.92 -7.29 -6.59
CA ILE A 217 -16.93 -7.97 -5.30
C ILE A 217 -16.47 -7.08 -4.15
N MET A 218 -15.43 -6.25 -4.37
CA MET A 218 -14.65 -5.60 -3.32
C MET A 218 -14.85 -4.09 -3.24
N VAL A 219 -15.38 -3.45 -4.28
CA VAL A 219 -15.48 -1.98 -4.36
C VAL A 219 -16.94 -1.53 -4.39
N LYS A 220 -17.70 -2.04 -5.36
CA LYS A 220 -19.10 -1.67 -5.58
C LYS A 220 -20.05 -1.96 -4.41
N PRO A 221 -19.97 -3.10 -3.69
CA PRO A 221 -20.92 -3.42 -2.63
C PRO A 221 -20.58 -2.77 -1.27
N LEU A 222 -19.47 -2.05 -1.16
CA LEU A 222 -19.05 -1.46 0.10
C LEU A 222 -20.01 -0.37 0.57
N ALA A 223 -20.40 -0.42 1.86
CA ALA A 223 -21.34 0.51 2.43
C ALA A 223 -20.74 1.92 2.61
N ALA A 224 -21.56 2.95 2.44
CA ALA A 224 -21.19 4.33 2.73
C ALA A 224 -20.59 4.48 4.14
N GLY A 225 -19.50 5.25 4.24
CA GLY A 225 -18.79 5.46 5.51
C GLY A 225 -17.94 4.27 5.99
N SER A 226 -17.84 3.18 5.22
CA SER A 226 -16.79 2.17 5.40
C SER A 226 -15.52 2.56 4.64
N ARG A 227 -14.40 1.93 4.98
CA ARG A 227 -13.10 2.15 4.32
C ARG A 227 -12.46 0.84 3.90
N LEU A 228 -11.90 0.80 2.70
CA LEU A 228 -11.02 -0.28 2.23
C LEU A 228 -9.65 0.32 1.88
N THR A 229 -8.59 -0.20 2.50
CA THR A 229 -7.20 0.01 2.06
C THR A 229 -6.71 -1.27 1.40
N ALA A 230 -6.31 -1.18 0.14
CA ALA A 230 -5.75 -2.27 -0.63
C ALA A 230 -4.28 -2.02 -0.94
N LEU A 231 -3.47 -3.07 -0.85
CA LEU A 231 -2.06 -3.07 -1.21
C LEU A 231 -1.78 -4.27 -2.12
N PHE A 232 -1.32 -3.98 -3.33
CA PHE A 232 -0.93 -4.98 -4.33
C PHE A 232 0.57 -4.92 -4.59
N ASP A 233 1.25 -6.04 -4.32
CA ASP A 233 2.64 -6.27 -4.69
C ASP A 233 2.70 -7.27 -5.85
N SER A 234 2.22 -6.81 -7.00
CA SER A 234 2.14 -7.56 -8.26
C SER A 234 2.36 -6.63 -9.44
N CYS A 235 2.83 -7.18 -10.57
CA CYS A 235 2.98 -6.45 -11.82
C CYS A 235 1.62 -5.97 -12.33
N HIS A 236 1.59 -4.82 -13.00
CA HIS A 236 0.38 -4.30 -13.67
C HIS A 236 -0.83 -4.32 -12.73
N SER A 237 -0.79 -3.50 -11.68
CA SER A 237 -1.86 -3.45 -10.67
C SER A 237 -2.27 -2.02 -10.33
N GLY A 238 -1.93 -1.07 -11.21
CA GLY A 238 -2.27 0.35 -11.07
C GLY A 238 -3.77 0.59 -10.94
N THR A 239 -4.52 -0.15 -11.76
CA THR A 239 -5.96 -0.03 -11.97
C THR A 239 -6.72 -1.30 -11.58
N VAL A 240 -6.10 -2.28 -10.90
CA VAL A 240 -6.68 -3.59 -10.50
C VAL A 240 -7.98 -3.57 -9.66
N LEU A 241 -8.41 -2.39 -9.23
CA LEU A 241 -9.67 -2.16 -8.51
C LEU A 241 -10.62 -1.21 -9.26
N ASP A 242 -10.28 -0.83 -10.49
CA ASP A 242 -10.94 0.13 -11.38
C ASP A 242 -11.33 1.43 -10.69
N LEU A 243 -10.40 1.95 -9.89
CA LEU A 243 -10.65 3.15 -9.10
C LEU A 243 -10.54 4.39 -10.00
N PRO A 244 -11.53 5.30 -9.94
CA PRO A 244 -11.66 6.35 -10.94
C PRO A 244 -10.60 7.45 -10.86
N TYR A 245 -9.88 7.57 -9.74
CA TYR A 245 -8.89 8.62 -9.54
C TYR A 245 -7.52 8.01 -9.30
N LEU A 246 -6.56 8.34 -10.16
CA LEU A 246 -5.14 8.01 -10.03
C LEU A 246 -4.36 9.25 -9.58
N TYR A 247 -3.44 9.12 -8.64
CA TYR A 247 -2.62 10.25 -8.21
C TYR A 247 -1.35 10.39 -9.07
N ASP A 248 -1.26 11.48 -9.82
CA ASP A 248 -0.07 11.85 -10.57
C ASP A 248 0.92 12.60 -9.67
N SER A 249 1.97 11.88 -9.23
CA SER A 249 3.06 12.46 -8.43
C SER A 249 3.82 13.62 -9.10
N ARG A 250 3.87 13.67 -10.44
CA ARG A 250 4.62 14.70 -11.17
C ARG A 250 3.87 16.02 -11.14
N GLN A 251 2.54 15.94 -11.13
CA GLN A 251 1.64 17.09 -11.12
C GLN A 251 1.05 17.37 -9.73
N CYS A 252 1.32 16.51 -8.74
CA CYS A 252 0.76 16.56 -7.39
C CYS A 252 -0.78 16.69 -7.39
N LYS A 253 -1.45 15.93 -8.26
CA LYS A 253 -2.91 16.01 -8.43
C LYS A 253 -3.51 14.67 -8.85
N PHE A 254 -4.81 14.51 -8.67
CA PHE A 254 -5.55 13.39 -9.23
C PHE A 254 -5.82 13.59 -10.72
N VAL A 255 -5.65 12.52 -11.48
CA VAL A 255 -6.07 12.36 -12.87
C VAL A 255 -7.09 11.23 -12.95
N ASP A 256 -7.79 11.17 -14.07
CA ASP A 256 -8.81 10.16 -14.28
C ASP A 256 -8.13 8.82 -14.63
N GLY A 257 -8.46 7.77 -13.87
CA GLY A 257 -8.00 6.40 -14.15
C GLY A 257 -8.89 5.65 -15.12
N VAL A 258 -10.19 5.94 -15.08
CA VAL A 258 -11.20 5.28 -15.91
C VAL A 258 -11.95 6.30 -16.78
N THR A 259 -12.59 5.82 -17.85
CA THR A 259 -13.40 6.68 -18.73
C THR A 259 -14.54 7.38 -17.97
N PRO A 260 -15.06 8.52 -18.45
CA PRO A 260 -16.18 9.21 -17.79
C PRO A 260 -17.44 8.32 -17.60
N ASN A 261 -17.72 7.44 -18.56
CA ASN A 261 -18.83 6.49 -18.45
C ASN A 261 -18.56 5.42 -17.38
N ALA A 262 -17.33 4.90 -17.36
CA ALA A 262 -16.89 3.94 -16.36
C ALA A 262 -16.95 4.51 -14.94
N ARG A 263 -16.54 5.77 -14.74
CA ARG A 263 -16.62 6.44 -13.43
C ARG A 263 -18.02 6.42 -12.82
N VAL A 264 -19.05 6.58 -13.65
CA VAL A 264 -20.44 6.51 -13.19
C VAL A 264 -20.85 5.07 -12.86
N ARG A 265 -20.43 4.09 -13.67
CA ARG A 265 -20.73 2.66 -13.47
C ARG A 265 -20.01 2.06 -12.26
N LYS A 266 -18.74 2.41 -12.08
CA LYS A 266 -17.77 1.87 -11.11
C LYS A 266 -17.65 2.73 -9.83
N HIS A 267 -18.63 3.60 -9.58
CA HIS A 267 -18.64 4.44 -8.38
C HIS A 267 -18.86 3.61 -7.11
N SER A 268 -17.99 3.76 -6.10
CA SER A 268 -18.18 3.21 -4.75
C SER A 268 -18.80 4.23 -3.81
N GLN A 269 -19.62 3.79 -2.86
CA GLN A 269 -20.09 4.65 -1.77
C GLN A 269 -19.10 4.72 -0.59
N ALA A 270 -18.13 3.81 -0.55
CA ALA A 270 -17.13 3.72 0.50
C ALA A 270 -15.86 4.47 0.11
N GLN A 271 -15.00 4.77 1.10
CA GLN A 271 -13.66 5.27 0.83
C GLN A 271 -12.74 4.10 0.48
N VAL A 272 -12.31 4.01 -0.77
CA VAL A 272 -11.39 2.97 -1.23
C VAL A 272 -10.05 3.59 -1.61
N PHE A 273 -8.97 3.01 -1.11
CA PHE A 273 -7.59 3.41 -1.40
C PHE A 273 -6.82 2.19 -1.88
N CYS A 274 -6.10 2.32 -2.99
CA CYS A 274 -5.23 1.27 -3.52
C CYS A 274 -3.80 1.79 -3.64
N PHE A 275 -2.86 1.03 -3.12
CA PHE A 275 -1.43 1.20 -3.34
C PHE A 275 -0.94 0.01 -4.17
N SER A 276 -0.22 0.27 -5.24
CA SER A 276 0.33 -0.80 -6.08
C SER A 276 1.73 -0.48 -6.59
N GLY A 277 2.48 -1.52 -6.88
CA GLY A 277 3.76 -1.42 -7.57
C GLY A 277 3.60 -1.65 -9.05
N CYS A 278 3.51 -0.61 -9.87
CA CYS A 278 3.29 -0.77 -11.31
C CYS A 278 4.54 -0.40 -12.10
N GLY A 279 4.99 -1.26 -13.02
CA GLY A 279 6.03 -0.92 -13.99
C GLY A 279 5.67 -1.43 -15.37
N ASP A 280 6.18 -0.79 -16.43
CA ASP A 280 5.98 -1.24 -17.83
C ASP A 280 6.67 -2.59 -18.13
N SER A 281 7.42 -3.14 -17.17
CA SER A 281 8.02 -4.47 -17.28
C SER A 281 7.21 -5.52 -16.56
N GLU A 282 7.17 -6.70 -17.17
CA GLU A 282 6.43 -7.91 -16.78
C GLU A 282 6.71 -8.48 -15.36
N GLU A 283 7.53 -7.83 -14.51
CA GLU A 283 7.97 -8.37 -13.20
C GLU A 283 7.93 -7.31 -12.07
N SER A 284 7.32 -7.65 -10.93
CA SER A 284 7.42 -6.93 -9.65
C SER A 284 8.76 -7.29 -8.99
N GLU A 285 9.42 -6.32 -8.38
CA GLU A 285 10.80 -6.50 -7.93
C GLU A 285 10.85 -7.15 -6.55
N SER A 286 11.49 -8.33 -6.48
CA SER A 286 11.79 -9.00 -5.22
C SER A 286 13.18 -8.61 -4.72
N VAL A 287 13.26 -8.13 -3.48
CA VAL A 287 14.49 -7.64 -2.86
C VAL A 287 14.79 -8.38 -1.56
N VAL A 288 16.07 -8.49 -1.24
CA VAL A 288 16.55 -8.91 0.09
C VAL A 288 17.08 -7.69 0.80
N MET A 289 16.32 -7.19 1.77
CA MET A 289 16.73 -6.08 2.63
C MET A 289 17.68 -6.59 3.73
N PRO A 290 18.60 -5.76 4.25
CA PRO A 290 19.55 -6.18 5.27
C PRO A 290 18.88 -6.78 6.51
N GLY A 291 19.11 -8.08 6.73
CA GLY A 291 18.57 -8.83 7.87
C GLY A 291 17.09 -9.23 7.73
N GLN A 292 16.50 -9.08 6.55
CA GLN A 292 15.14 -9.53 6.23
C GLN A 292 15.19 -10.67 5.20
N PRO A 293 14.21 -11.59 5.20
CA PRO A 293 14.06 -12.52 4.09
C PRO A 293 13.71 -11.78 2.81
N ILE A 294 13.84 -12.47 1.67
CA ILE A 294 13.37 -11.95 0.37
C ILE A 294 11.89 -11.57 0.45
N GLY A 295 11.52 -10.43 -0.11
CA GLY A 295 10.14 -9.93 -0.17
C GLY A 295 9.96 -8.91 -1.28
N GLY A 296 8.72 -8.48 -1.50
CA GLY A 296 8.38 -7.47 -2.49
C GLY A 296 8.80 -6.06 -2.08
N LEU A 297 9.34 -5.31 -3.04
CA LEU A 297 9.83 -3.95 -2.80
C LEU A 297 8.72 -2.99 -2.35
N MET A 298 7.51 -3.13 -2.88
CA MET A 298 6.37 -2.29 -2.50
C MET A 298 5.93 -2.60 -1.06
N THR A 299 5.92 -3.87 -0.66
CA THR A 299 5.60 -4.30 0.70
C THR A 299 6.57 -3.70 1.70
N PHE A 300 7.88 -3.79 1.44
CA PHE A 300 8.88 -3.17 2.31
C PHE A 300 8.71 -1.65 2.40
N ALA A 301 8.48 -0.98 1.26
CA ALA A 301 8.25 0.46 1.23
C ALA A 301 7.03 0.86 2.08
N PHE A 302 5.91 0.15 1.92
CA PHE A 302 4.68 0.39 2.66
C PHE A 302 4.88 0.19 4.16
N ILE A 303 5.43 -0.96 4.57
CA ILE A 303 5.71 -1.26 5.98
C ILE A 303 6.62 -0.21 6.59
N HIS A 304 7.66 0.21 5.87
CA HIS A 304 8.61 1.22 6.34
C HIS A 304 7.92 2.56 6.65
N VAL A 305 7.18 3.09 5.68
CA VAL A 305 6.49 4.39 5.82
C VAL A 305 5.50 4.38 6.98
N PHE A 306 4.76 3.29 7.15
CA PHE A 306 3.76 3.17 8.21
C PHE A 306 4.32 2.71 9.58
N SER A 307 5.58 2.29 9.64
CA SER A 307 6.27 1.98 10.90
C SER A 307 6.90 3.21 11.57
N CYS A 308 7.21 4.25 10.78
CA CYS A 308 8.01 5.40 11.24
C CYS A 308 7.18 6.58 11.77
N THR A 309 5.87 6.68 11.49
CA THR A 309 5.08 7.83 11.97
C THR A 309 3.59 7.57 11.94
N GLN A 310 2.88 8.08 12.96
CA GLN A 310 1.42 8.00 13.02
C GLN A 310 0.81 9.27 12.41
N ALA A 311 -0.20 9.11 11.54
CA ALA A 311 -0.98 10.17 10.90
C ALA A 311 -0.21 11.06 9.89
N LEU A 312 0.47 10.46 8.92
CA LEU A 312 1.03 11.16 7.77
C LEU A 312 -0.07 11.64 6.81
N ALA A 313 0.14 12.79 6.17
CA ALA A 313 -0.73 13.23 5.08
C ALA A 313 -0.68 12.24 3.90
N PHE A 314 -1.77 12.07 3.15
CA PHE A 314 -1.81 11.20 1.97
C PHE A 314 -0.66 11.45 0.99
N GLN A 315 -0.40 12.72 0.66
CA GLN A 315 0.71 13.09 -0.23
C GLN A 315 2.06 12.63 0.32
N THR A 316 2.27 12.78 1.63
CA THR A 316 3.53 12.41 2.29
C THR A 316 3.73 10.92 2.32
N VAL A 317 2.67 10.14 2.59
CA VAL A 317 2.71 8.67 2.51
C VAL A 317 3.20 8.26 1.12
N PHE A 318 2.54 8.76 0.07
CA PHE A 318 2.84 8.34 -1.28
C PHE A 318 4.23 8.79 -1.75
N GLU A 319 4.63 10.03 -1.45
CA GLU A 319 5.95 10.55 -1.77
C GLU A 319 7.05 9.76 -1.06
N GLN A 320 6.84 9.37 0.20
CA GLN A 320 7.82 8.56 0.94
C GLN A 320 7.91 7.14 0.39
N ILE A 321 6.78 6.50 0.02
CA ILE A 321 6.80 5.17 -0.62
C ILE A 321 7.60 5.25 -1.93
N ARG A 322 7.33 6.25 -2.77
CA ARG A 322 8.06 6.44 -4.04
C ARG A 322 9.54 6.74 -3.84
N ALA A 323 9.87 7.58 -2.85
CA ALA A 323 11.24 7.88 -2.50
C ALA A 323 11.98 6.63 -2.03
N PHE A 324 11.34 5.79 -1.22
CA PHE A 324 11.90 4.52 -0.76
C PHE A 324 12.24 3.62 -1.95
N VAL A 325 11.27 3.32 -2.83
CA VAL A 325 11.49 2.46 -4.00
C VAL A 325 12.64 2.97 -4.88
N ARG A 326 12.63 4.27 -5.22
CA ARG A 326 13.66 4.90 -6.08
C ARG A 326 15.05 4.88 -5.45
N VAL A 327 15.14 4.95 -4.14
CA VAL A 327 16.42 4.98 -3.44
C VAL A 327 16.96 3.56 -3.23
N THR A 328 16.11 2.64 -2.80
CA THR A 328 16.47 1.24 -2.58
C THR A 328 16.90 0.58 -3.88
N LEU A 329 16.16 0.82 -4.96
CA LEU A 329 16.45 0.22 -6.24
C LEU A 329 16.24 1.27 -7.35
N PRO A 330 17.24 2.11 -7.63
CA PRO A 330 17.13 3.19 -8.62
C PRO A 330 16.81 2.71 -10.04
N ASP A 331 17.27 1.50 -10.37
CA ASP A 331 17.01 0.84 -11.65
C ASP A 331 15.70 0.02 -11.63
N ALA A 332 14.94 0.07 -10.52
CA ALA A 332 13.62 -0.56 -10.46
C ALA A 332 12.74 0.05 -11.53
N ARG A 333 12.12 -0.82 -12.31
CA ARG A 333 11.08 -0.41 -13.26
C ARG A 333 9.72 -0.23 -12.58
N GLN A 334 9.64 -0.58 -11.29
CA GLN A 334 8.46 -0.43 -10.45
C GLN A 334 8.28 1.04 -10.03
N GLU A 335 7.17 1.62 -10.45
CA GLU A 335 6.70 2.94 -10.06
C GLU A 335 5.47 2.77 -9.14
N PRO A 336 5.57 3.11 -7.84
CA PRO A 336 4.42 3.06 -6.97
C PRO A 336 3.30 3.95 -7.48
N GLN A 337 2.10 3.40 -7.52
CA GLN A 337 0.86 4.06 -7.89
C GLN A 337 -0.10 4.12 -6.71
N PHE A 338 -0.96 5.14 -6.73
CA PHE A 338 -1.99 5.35 -5.74
C PHE A 338 -3.28 5.72 -6.44
N SER A 339 -4.35 4.97 -6.16
CA SER A 339 -5.68 5.24 -6.69
C SER A 339 -6.74 5.25 -5.60
N CYS A 340 -7.86 5.93 -5.85
CA CYS A 340 -8.93 6.07 -4.87
C CYS A 340 -10.33 6.20 -5.50
N SER A 341 -11.35 5.89 -4.70
CA SER A 341 -12.77 5.95 -5.11
C SER A 341 -13.27 7.38 -5.37
N ASP A 342 -12.72 8.35 -4.64
CA ASP A 342 -13.17 9.74 -4.63
C ASP A 342 -11.98 10.70 -4.67
N PRO A 343 -12.10 11.91 -5.23
CA PRO A 343 -11.09 12.93 -5.09
C PRO A 343 -10.94 13.27 -3.60
N LEU A 344 -9.73 13.18 -3.08
CA LEU A 344 -9.42 13.45 -1.69
C LEU A 344 -8.51 14.67 -1.55
N ASP A 345 -8.67 15.39 -0.43
CA ASP A 345 -7.69 16.39 -0.01
C ASP A 345 -6.45 15.67 0.51
N THR A 346 -5.37 15.72 -0.28
CA THR A 346 -4.13 14.99 -0.01
C THR A 346 -3.36 15.53 1.20
N THR A 347 -3.75 16.68 1.74
CA THR A 347 -3.17 17.26 2.94
C THR A 347 -3.73 16.64 4.22
N LEU A 348 -4.85 15.91 4.12
CA LEU A 348 -5.46 15.22 5.25
C LEU A 348 -4.63 14.00 5.68
N PRO A 349 -4.66 13.64 6.97
CA PRO A 349 -3.98 12.45 7.47
C PRO A 349 -4.62 11.17 6.93
N PHE A 350 -3.79 10.23 6.53
CA PHE A 350 -4.18 8.88 6.14
C PHE A 350 -4.14 7.93 7.35
N TYR A 351 -5.14 7.06 7.44
CA TYR A 351 -5.27 6.07 8.51
C TYR A 351 -5.68 4.71 7.94
N ILE A 352 -4.99 3.67 8.41
CA ILE A 352 -5.23 2.25 8.10
C ILE A 352 -6.30 1.65 9.01
#